data_AF-A0A2E6U1G8-F1
#
_entry.id   AF-A0A2E6U1G8-F1
#
_cell.length_a   1.000
_cell.length_b   1.000
_cell.length_c   1.000
_cell.angle_alpha   90.00
_cell.angle_beta   90.00
_cell.angle_gamma   90.00
#
_symmetry.space_group_name_H-M   'P 1'
#
loop_
_entity.id
_entity.type
_entity.pdbx_description
1 polymer ?
#
loop_
_entity_poly.entity_id
_entity_poly.type
_entity_poly.pdbx_seq_one_letter_code
_entity_poly.pdbx_strand_id
1 'polypeptide(L)'
;MSHHNGPNNFYLCGGDILMFGIPDFKNFDVKLLRFMQIYTLLGAGGFGLVHLFYPSLFSIVLGAPDNGTIMGDIYVASVFLSFAVMALVTLSEPAKYAPVAGFQGLYKSLWCVFLIGQVALGAASFSLHTAVYFAIMLSYAVGDYFVFSRAQ
;
A
#
# COMPACT_ATOMS: atom_id res chain seq x y z
N MET A 1 -51.86 10.09 -23.95
CA MET A 1 -51.26 8.78 -24.29
C MET A 1 -50.42 8.93 -25.54
N SER A 2 -49.10 9.12 -25.42
CA SER A 2 -48.10 8.32 -26.13
C SER A 2 -46.72 8.67 -25.56
N HIS A 3 -46.02 7.61 -25.15
CA HIS A 3 -44.63 7.62 -24.71
C HIS A 3 -43.72 7.79 -25.94
N HIS A 4 -42.74 8.68 -25.84
CA HIS A 4 -41.49 8.52 -26.59
C HIS A 4 -40.32 8.51 -25.60
N ASN A 5 -39.80 7.31 -25.37
CA ASN A 5 -38.60 7.04 -24.59
C ASN A 5 -37.37 7.62 -25.31
N GLY A 6 -36.76 8.64 -24.72
CA GLY A 6 -35.38 9.02 -25.02
C GLY A 6 -34.40 8.06 -24.35
N PRO A 7 -33.23 7.79 -24.95
CA PRO A 7 -32.22 6.93 -24.36
C PRO A 7 -31.69 7.54 -23.06
N ASN A 8 -31.69 6.70 -22.03
CA ASN A 8 -31.29 6.95 -20.66
C ASN A 8 -29.98 7.75 -20.55
N ASN A 9 -30.12 9.04 -20.28
CA ASN A 9 -29.07 9.88 -19.73
C ASN A 9 -28.83 9.41 -18.29
N PHE A 10 -27.94 8.43 -18.12
CA PHE A 10 -27.52 7.92 -16.82
C PHE A 10 -26.53 8.93 -16.21
N TYR A 11 -27.06 10.11 -15.85
CA TYR A 11 -26.42 11.01 -14.91
C TYR A 11 -26.49 10.32 -13.54
N LEU A 12 -25.40 9.65 -13.15
CA LEU A 12 -25.13 9.32 -11.75
C LEU A 12 -24.91 10.64 -11.00
N CYS A 13 -26.02 11.24 -10.59
CA CYS A 13 -26.06 12.27 -9.57
C CYS A 13 -25.92 11.55 -8.22
N GLY A 14 -24.75 11.68 -7.60
CA GLY A 14 -24.41 11.03 -6.34
C GLY A 14 -22.90 10.96 -6.20
N GLY A 15 -22.29 12.08 -5.82
CA GLY A 15 -20.87 12.17 -5.53
C GLY A 15 -20.46 11.17 -4.46
N ASP A 16 -19.17 10.84 -4.46
CA ASP A 16 -18.39 10.27 -3.35
C ASP A 16 -18.14 8.76 -3.37
N ILE A 17 -18.61 8.03 -4.39
CA ILE A 17 -18.34 6.59 -4.49
C ILE A 17 -17.96 6.22 -5.93
N LEU A 18 -16.66 5.97 -6.16
CA LEU A 18 -16.20 5.16 -7.31
C LEU A 18 -16.91 3.79 -7.23
N MET A 19 -17.16 3.17 -8.39
CA MET A 19 -18.01 1.99 -8.70
C MET A 19 -17.87 0.72 -7.80
N PHE A 20 -17.15 0.79 -6.69
CA PHE A 20 -16.88 -0.27 -5.71
C PHE A 20 -16.99 0.14 -4.22
N GLY A 21 -17.57 1.30 -3.87
CA GLY A 21 -17.67 1.71 -2.46
C GLY A 21 -16.35 2.22 -1.87
N ILE A 22 -15.35 2.50 -2.71
CA ILE A 22 -14.03 2.96 -2.29
C ILE A 22 -14.13 4.46 -1.98
N PRO A 23 -13.66 4.93 -0.81
CA PRO A 23 -13.67 6.35 -0.47
C PRO A 23 -13.00 7.18 -1.56
N ASP A 24 -13.64 8.30 -1.91
CA ASP A 24 -13.17 9.19 -2.95
C ASP A 24 -11.86 9.87 -2.52
N PHE A 25 -10.73 9.48 -3.14
CA PHE A 25 -9.41 10.06 -2.88
C PHE A 25 -9.24 11.45 -3.51
N LYS A 26 -10.26 12.31 -3.39
CA LYS A 26 -10.31 13.66 -3.96
C LYS A 26 -9.52 14.69 -3.15
N ASN A 27 -9.44 14.49 -1.85
CA ASN A 27 -8.74 15.40 -0.94
C ASN A 27 -7.42 14.75 -0.50
N PHE A 28 -6.30 15.25 -1.02
CA PHE A 28 -4.95 14.84 -0.60
C PHE A 28 -3.96 16.02 -0.61
N ASP A 29 -2.97 15.98 0.27
CA ASP A 29 -1.82 16.89 0.21
C ASP A 29 -0.87 16.44 -0.91
N VAL A 30 -0.75 17.25 -1.97
CA VAL A 30 0.09 16.97 -3.15
C VAL A 30 1.57 16.82 -2.80
N LYS A 31 2.09 17.62 -1.87
CA LYS A 31 3.52 17.57 -1.49
C LYS A 31 3.81 16.28 -0.74
N LEU A 32 2.94 15.93 0.21
CA LEU A 32 3.08 14.71 0.98
C LEU A 32 2.84 13.47 0.12
N LEU A 33 1.87 13.52 -0.80
CA LEU A 33 1.63 12.43 -1.76
C LEU A 33 2.87 12.18 -2.61
N ARG A 34 3.53 13.24 -3.11
CA ARG A 34 4.77 13.12 -3.88
C ARG A 34 5.93 12.59 -3.04
N PHE A 35 6.04 13.01 -1.78
CA PHE A 35 7.02 12.44 -0.85
C PHE A 35 6.78 10.95 -0.65
N MET A 36 5.54 10.54 -0.36
CA MET A 36 5.15 9.14 -0.18
C MET A 36 5.37 8.31 -1.44
N GLN A 37 5.15 8.89 -2.62
CA GLN A 37 5.42 8.27 -3.91
C GLN A 37 6.91 7.96 -4.08
N ILE A 38 7.80 8.93 -3.82
CA ILE A 38 9.25 8.72 -3.88
C ILE A 38 9.71 7.74 -2.80
N TYR A 39 9.18 7.88 -1.58
CA TYR A 39 9.49 6.99 -0.47
C TYR A 39 9.12 5.55 -0.82
N THR A 40 7.93 5.33 -1.42
CA THR A 40 7.50 4.01 -1.90
C THR A 40 8.39 3.50 -3.01
N LEU A 41 8.69 4.33 -4.01
CA LEU A 41 9.56 3.94 -5.12
C LEU A 41 10.91 3.41 -4.63
N LEU A 42 11.55 4.11 -3.70
CA LEU A 42 12.86 3.74 -3.18
C LEU A 42 12.78 2.61 -2.15
N GLY A 43 11.88 2.71 -1.17
CA GLY A 43 11.78 1.75 -0.08
C GLY A 43 11.12 0.45 -0.54
N ALA A 44 9.90 0.49 -1.08
CA ALA A 44 9.24 -0.71 -1.60
C ALA A 44 10.02 -1.31 -2.77
N GLY A 45 10.56 -0.47 -3.67
CA GLY A 45 11.39 -0.94 -4.78
C GLY A 45 12.64 -1.67 -4.28
N GLY A 46 13.39 -1.05 -3.37
CA GLY A 46 14.58 -1.65 -2.77
C GLY A 46 14.28 -2.95 -2.03
N PHE A 47 13.29 -2.95 -1.13
CA PHE A 47 12.88 -4.15 -0.39
C PHE A 47 12.41 -5.28 -1.32
N GLY A 48 11.63 -4.94 -2.35
CA GLY A 48 11.15 -5.91 -3.32
C GLY A 48 12.29 -6.55 -4.12
N LEU A 49 13.28 -5.76 -4.54
CA LEU A 49 14.48 -6.27 -5.21
C LEU A 49 15.32 -7.17 -4.29
N VAL A 50 15.49 -6.78 -3.01
CA VAL A 50 16.22 -7.60 -2.03
C VAL A 50 15.52 -8.95 -1.82
N HIS A 51 14.20 -8.98 -1.62
CA HIS A 51 13.47 -10.25 -1.51
C HIS A 51 13.61 -11.13 -2.76
N LEU A 52 13.68 -10.54 -3.95
CA LEU A 52 13.76 -11.30 -5.20
C LEU A 52 15.17 -11.85 -5.47
N PHE A 53 16.22 -11.05 -5.26
CA PHE A 53 17.57 -11.39 -5.68
C PHE A 53 18.49 -11.83 -4.53
N TYR A 54 18.22 -11.40 -3.30
CA TYR A 54 19.06 -11.70 -2.15
C TYR A 54 18.27 -11.81 -0.83
N PRO A 55 17.29 -12.74 -0.74
CA PRO A 55 16.45 -12.90 0.46
C PRO A 55 17.25 -13.29 1.71
N SER A 56 18.41 -13.93 1.53
CA SER A 56 19.35 -14.26 2.62
C SER A 56 19.89 -13.04 3.35
N LEU A 57 19.76 -11.82 2.80
CA LEU A 57 20.13 -10.61 3.53
C LEU A 57 19.31 -10.45 4.81
N PHE A 58 18.03 -10.84 4.80
CA PHE A 58 17.17 -10.71 5.97
C PHE A 58 17.58 -11.66 7.10
N SER A 59 18.03 -12.87 6.77
CA SER A 59 18.56 -13.79 7.78
C SER A 59 19.90 -13.30 8.32
N ILE A 60 20.80 -12.80 7.47
CA ILE A 60 22.13 -12.29 7.87
C ILE A 60 22.02 -11.03 8.74
N VAL A 61 21.22 -10.04 8.33
CA VAL A 61 21.20 -8.70 8.94
C VAL A 61 20.19 -8.62 10.09
N LEU A 62 19.03 -9.26 9.94
CA LEU A 62 17.92 -9.11 10.88
C LEU A 62 17.68 -10.38 11.71
N GLY A 63 18.49 -11.43 11.52
CA GLY A 63 18.27 -12.72 12.16
C GLY A 63 16.91 -13.30 11.81
N ALA A 64 16.39 -12.99 10.60
CA ALA A 64 15.14 -13.56 10.13
C ALA A 64 15.27 -15.09 10.13
N PRO A 65 14.26 -15.83 10.62
CA PRO A 65 14.26 -17.27 10.47
C PRO A 65 14.35 -17.61 8.99
N ASP A 66 15.07 -18.67 8.64
CA ASP A 66 15.06 -19.24 7.29
C ASP A 66 13.66 -19.82 7.07
N ASN A 67 12.75 -18.93 6.66
CA ASN A 67 11.41 -19.29 6.25
C ASN A 67 11.58 -19.92 4.87
N GLY A 68 11.93 -21.20 4.81
CA GLY A 68 12.38 -21.94 3.61
C GLY A 68 11.38 -22.04 2.44
N THR A 69 10.42 -21.12 2.32
CA THR A 69 9.47 -21.03 1.23
C THR A 69 9.80 -19.84 0.35
N ILE A 70 10.57 -20.09 -0.71
CA ILE A 70 10.80 -19.17 -1.84
C ILE A 70 9.50 -18.48 -2.32
N MET A 71 8.36 -19.16 -2.19
CA MET A 71 7.04 -18.63 -2.54
C MET A 71 6.61 -17.45 -1.67
N GLY A 72 6.98 -17.41 -0.38
CA GLY A 72 6.70 -16.31 0.51
C GLY A 72 7.46 -15.04 0.10
N ASP A 73 8.76 -15.18 -0.16
CA ASP A 73 9.61 -14.07 -0.62
C ASP A 73 9.18 -13.55 -1.99
N ILE A 74 8.84 -14.43 -2.93
CA ILE A 74 8.33 -14.03 -4.25
C ILE A 74 7.02 -13.24 -4.10
N TYR A 75 6.10 -13.69 -3.25
CA TYR A 75 4.84 -12.98 -3.00
C TYR A 75 5.11 -11.57 -2.45
N VAL A 76 5.93 -11.48 -1.41
CA VAL A 76 6.29 -10.21 -0.78
C VAL A 76 6.99 -9.28 -1.78
N ALA A 77 7.99 -9.79 -2.51
CA ALA A 77 8.68 -9.04 -3.56
C ALA A 77 7.70 -8.51 -4.62
N SER A 78 6.77 -9.35 -5.08
CA SER A 78 5.82 -8.99 -6.13
C SER A 78 4.91 -7.84 -5.69
N VAL A 79 4.44 -7.86 -4.45
CA VAL A 79 3.59 -6.79 -3.90
C VAL A 79 4.36 -5.47 -3.81
N PHE A 80 5.56 -5.49 -3.22
CA PHE A 80 6.39 -4.30 -3.05
C PHE A 80 6.87 -3.71 -4.39
N LEU A 81 7.31 -4.56 -5.33
CA LEU A 81 7.69 -4.12 -6.67
C LEU A 81 6.50 -3.56 -7.45
N SER A 82 5.30 -4.14 -7.33
CA SER A 82 4.11 -3.61 -7.98
C SER A 82 3.82 -2.18 -7.52
N PHE A 83 3.94 -1.92 -6.21
CA PHE A 83 3.79 -0.57 -5.67
C PHE A 83 4.86 0.39 -6.16
N ALA A 84 6.13 -0.05 -6.22
CA ALA A 84 7.22 0.76 -6.73
C ALA A 84 7.03 1.11 -8.22
N VAL A 85 6.62 0.14 -9.05
CA VAL A 85 6.32 0.37 -10.47
C VAL A 85 5.18 1.36 -10.63
N MET A 86 4.10 1.22 -9.86
CA MET A 86 2.99 2.19 -9.90
C MET A 86 3.44 3.59 -9.48
N ALA A 87 4.29 3.70 -8.44
CA ALA A 87 4.86 4.98 -8.02
C ALA A 87 5.75 5.59 -9.12
N LEU A 88 6.53 4.78 -9.83
CA LEU A 88 7.38 5.22 -10.95
C LEU A 88 6.55 5.72 -12.14
N VAL A 89 5.56 4.94 -12.57
CA VAL A 89 4.73 5.26 -13.75
C VAL A 89 3.93 6.55 -13.54
N THR A 90 3.51 6.81 -12.30
CA THR A 90 2.73 8.00 -11.94
C THR A 90 3.58 9.18 -11.50
N LEU A 91 4.92 9.11 -11.60
CA LEU A 91 5.83 10.12 -11.05
C LEU A 91 5.66 11.50 -11.68
N SER A 92 5.33 11.55 -12.98
CA SER A 92 5.06 12.78 -13.72
C SER A 92 3.72 13.42 -13.33
N GLU A 93 2.76 12.62 -12.85
CA GLU A 93 1.40 13.05 -12.52
C GLU A 93 0.99 12.49 -11.15
N PRO A 94 1.50 13.06 -10.03
CA PRO A 94 1.30 12.51 -8.69
C PRO A 94 -0.17 12.32 -8.29
N ALA A 95 -1.09 13.12 -8.83
CA ALA A 95 -2.53 12.96 -8.58
C ALA A 95 -3.05 11.56 -8.97
N LYS A 96 -2.48 10.93 -10.02
CA LYS A 96 -2.83 9.56 -10.43
C LYS A 96 -2.35 8.50 -9.43
N TYR A 97 -1.41 8.84 -8.55
CA TYR A 97 -0.92 7.97 -7.49
C TYR A 97 -1.83 7.93 -6.26
N ALA A 98 -2.70 8.93 -6.06
CA ALA A 98 -3.59 9.03 -4.90
C ALA A 98 -4.39 7.73 -4.60
N PRO A 99 -5.08 7.10 -5.56
CA PRO A 99 -5.79 5.85 -5.26
C PRO A 99 -4.85 4.72 -4.85
N VAL A 100 -3.65 4.65 -5.44
CA VAL A 100 -2.64 3.65 -5.10
C VAL A 100 -2.14 3.87 -3.67
N ALA A 101 -1.83 5.11 -3.29
CA ALA A 101 -1.42 5.47 -1.92
C ALA A 101 -2.51 5.15 -0.89
N GLY A 102 -3.77 5.39 -1.22
CA GLY A 102 -4.91 5.03 -0.37
C GLY A 102 -5.03 3.54 -0.13
N PHE A 103 -4.98 2.73 -1.20
CA PHE A 103 -4.97 1.27 -1.08
C PHE A 103 -3.76 0.74 -0.33
N GLN A 104 -2.61 1.35 -0.55
CA GLN A 104 -1.38 1.04 0.15
C GLN A 104 -1.49 1.31 1.65
N GLY A 105 -2.06 2.45 2.06
CA GLY A 105 -2.30 2.77 3.46
C GLY A 105 -3.21 1.73 4.13
N LEU A 106 -4.29 1.33 3.46
CA LEU A 106 -5.20 0.29 3.94
C LEU A 106 -4.49 -1.07 4.07
N TYR A 107 -3.79 -1.50 3.03
CA TYR A 107 -3.03 -2.76 3.02
C TYR A 107 -2.05 -2.83 4.19
N LYS A 108 -1.24 -1.78 4.38
CA LYS A 108 -0.23 -1.77 5.44
C LYS A 108 -0.84 -1.66 6.84
N SER A 109 -1.96 -0.95 6.98
CA SER A 109 -2.71 -0.89 8.23
C SER A 109 -3.27 -2.27 8.62
N LEU A 110 -3.90 -2.97 7.67
CA LEU A 110 -4.40 -4.33 7.88
C LEU A 110 -3.25 -5.29 8.21
N TRP A 111 -2.13 -5.19 7.49
CA TRP A 111 -0.95 -5.99 7.78
C TRP A 111 -0.45 -5.79 9.23
N CYS A 112 -0.39 -4.53 9.69
CA CYS A 112 0.01 -4.22 11.07
C CYS A 112 -0.97 -4.80 12.10
N VAL A 113 -2.28 -4.65 11.89
CA VAL A 113 -3.32 -5.19 12.77
C VAL A 113 -3.25 -6.72 12.83
N PHE A 114 -3.10 -7.39 11.69
CA PHE A 114 -2.98 -8.84 11.66
C PHE A 114 -1.70 -9.33 12.32
N LEU A 115 -0.57 -8.64 12.15
CA LEU A 115 0.65 -9.00 12.86
C LEU A 115 0.45 -8.91 14.38
N ILE A 116 -0.10 -7.80 14.87
CA ILE A 116 -0.41 -7.63 16.30
C ILE A 116 -1.34 -8.75 16.79
N GLY A 117 -2.38 -9.07 16.03
CA GLY A 117 -3.30 -10.16 16.34
C GLY A 117 -2.59 -11.52 16.43
N GLN A 118 -1.76 -11.87 15.45
CA GLN A 118 -1.03 -13.13 15.45
C GLN A 118 -0.01 -13.24 16.59
N VAL A 119 0.64 -12.13 16.96
CA VAL A 119 1.54 -12.08 18.13
C VAL A 119 0.75 -12.23 19.42
N ALA A 120 -0.40 -11.56 19.57
CA ALA A 120 -1.25 -11.66 20.75
C ALA A 120 -1.82 -13.07 20.95
N LEU A 121 -2.09 -13.79 19.85
CA LEU A 121 -2.54 -15.19 19.87
C LEU A 121 -1.39 -16.20 20.09
N GLY A 122 -0.13 -15.74 20.18
CA GLY A 122 1.05 -16.61 20.31
C GLY A 122 1.38 -17.41 19.04
N ALA A 123 0.73 -17.12 17.91
CA ALA A 123 0.96 -17.77 16.63
C ALA A 123 2.17 -17.20 15.88
N ALA A 124 2.64 -16.01 16.26
CA ALA A 124 3.83 -15.37 15.72
C ALA A 124 4.76 -14.88 16.83
N SER A 125 6.08 -14.99 16.60
CA SER A 125 7.08 -14.43 17.52
C SER A 125 7.45 -13.00 17.11
N PHE A 126 7.58 -12.12 18.10
CA PHE A 126 8.03 -10.74 17.88
C PHE A 126 9.57 -10.70 17.90
N SER A 127 10.18 -11.12 16.80
CA SER A 127 11.63 -11.05 16.58
C SER A 127 12.07 -9.67 16.10
N LEU A 128 13.39 -9.42 16.07
CA LEU A 128 13.96 -8.18 15.54
C LEU A 128 13.54 -7.93 14.08
N HIS A 129 13.58 -8.97 13.24
CA HIS A 129 13.10 -8.91 11.86
C HIS A 129 11.64 -8.43 11.78
N THR A 130 10.75 -9.03 12.57
CA THR A 130 9.33 -8.67 12.63
C THR A 130 9.12 -7.24 13.12
N ALA A 131 9.89 -6.81 14.13
CA ALA A 131 9.82 -5.45 14.66
C ALA A 131 10.23 -4.39 13.63
N VAL A 132 11.31 -4.65 12.87
CA VAL A 132 11.79 -3.77 11.80
C VAL A 132 10.76 -3.69 10.67
N TYR A 133 10.23 -4.83 10.22
CA TYR A 133 9.15 -4.85 9.21
C TYR A 133 7.92 -4.09 9.69
N PHE A 134 7.51 -4.28 10.94
CA PHE A 134 6.40 -3.54 11.51
C PHE A 134 6.65 -2.03 11.53
N ALA A 135 7.83 -1.59 11.98
CA ALA A 135 8.17 -0.16 12.00
C ALA A 135 8.13 0.45 10.59
N ILE A 136 8.64 -0.26 9.58
CA ILE A 136 8.59 0.17 8.18
C ILE A 136 7.14 0.26 7.71
N MET A 137 6.37 -0.83 7.85
CA MET A 137 4.96 -0.88 7.40
C MET A 137 4.12 0.19 8.09
N LEU A 138 4.33 0.41 9.38
CA LEU A 138 3.67 1.45 10.16
C LEU A 138 4.06 2.85 9.67
N SER A 139 5.34 3.10 9.37
CA SER A 139 5.79 4.40 8.85
C SER A 139 5.07 4.77 7.55
N TYR A 140 4.87 3.80 6.67
CA TYR A 140 4.11 4.00 5.45
C TYR A 140 2.61 4.18 5.71
N ALA A 141 2.00 3.35 6.57
CA ALA A 141 0.58 3.47 6.89
C ALA A 141 0.24 4.84 7.48
N VAL A 142 1.09 5.33 8.40
CA VAL A 142 0.98 6.67 8.99
C VAL A 142 1.22 7.76 7.95
N GLY A 143 2.22 7.60 7.08
CA GLY A 143 2.48 8.53 5.98
C GLY A 143 1.31 8.64 5.01
N ASP A 144 0.77 7.50 4.56
CA ASP A 144 -0.39 7.40 3.68
C ASP A 144 -1.63 8.02 4.37
N TYR A 145 -1.83 7.81 5.67
CA TYR A 145 -2.88 8.48 6.45
C TYR A 145 -2.71 10.00 6.49
N PHE A 146 -1.48 10.51 6.66
CA PHE A 146 -1.24 11.94 6.67
C PHE A 146 -1.50 12.61 5.32
N VAL A 147 -1.29 11.89 4.21
CA VAL A 147 -1.62 12.38 2.86
C VAL A 147 -3.08 12.79 2.75
N PHE A 148 -3.99 11.97 3.29
CA PHE A 148 -5.44 12.20 3.17
C PHE A 148 -6.04 12.99 4.34
N SER A 149 -5.43 12.98 5.51
CA SER A 149 -5.95 13.73 6.68
C SER A 149 -5.62 15.22 6.67
N ARG A 150 -4.57 15.66 5.96
CA ARG A 150 -4.16 17.07 5.86
C ARG A 150 -4.72 17.82 4.66
N ALA A 151 -5.62 17.19 3.92
CA ALA A 151 -6.22 17.77 2.71
C ALA A 151 -7.40 18.71 2.98
N GLN A 152 -7.47 19.27 4.19
CA GLN A 152 -8.51 20.20 4.62
C GLN A 152 -8.09 21.65 4.35
#